data_AF-A0A4Y6RI61-F1
#
_entry.id   AF-A0A4Y6RI61-F1
#
_cell.length_a   1.000
_cell.length_b   1.000
_cell.length_c   1.000
_cell.angle_alpha   90.00
_cell.angle_beta   90.00
_cell.angle_gamma   90.00
#
_symmetry.space_group_name_H-M   'P 1'
#
loop_
_entity.id
_entity.type
_entity.pdbx_description
1 polymer ?
#
loop_
_entity_poly.entity_id
_entity_poly.type
_entity_poly.pdbx_seq_one_letter_code
_entity_poly.pdbx_strand_id
1 'polypeptide(L)' 'MQPSPIQRRSSAFIAASWAAPLIGAITYLTGLWNATLQNSEKGFYAMAFLLSLFAAVAVQKNVRDMARAAPATSAEAPGT' A
#
# COMPACT_ATOMS: atom_id res chain seq x y z
N MET A 1 -5.87 33.65 -6.31
CA MET A 1 -5.66 32.28 -5.79
C MET A 1 -4.33 31.78 -6.32
N GLN A 2 -3.30 31.71 -5.47
CA GLN A 2 -2.02 31.12 -5.86
C GLN A 2 -2.15 29.59 -5.78
N PRO A 3 -1.75 28.84 -6.82
CA PRO A 3 -1.71 27.38 -6.73
C PRO A 3 -0.63 26.98 -5.72
N SER A 4 -1.00 26.14 -4.75
CA SER A 4 -0.07 25.55 -3.79
C SER A 4 0.99 24.72 -4.52
N PRO A 5 2.27 24.78 -4.12
CA PRO A 5 3.31 23.97 -4.74
C PRO A 5 2.96 22.49 -4.55
N ILE A 6 2.80 21.77 -5.67
CA ILE A 6 2.65 20.32 -5.70
C ILE A 6 3.78 19.71 -4.84
N GLN A 7 3.43 19.14 -3.69
CA GLN A 7 4.38 18.58 -2.74
C GLN A 7 5.08 17.37 -3.39
N ARG A 8 6.32 17.58 -3.85
CA ARG A 8 7.16 16.53 -4.42
C ARG A 8 7.49 15.52 -3.32
N ARG A 9 7.07 14.27 -3.52
CA ARG A 9 7.39 13.16 -2.59
C ARG A 9 8.91 13.10 -2.39
N SER A 10 9.38 13.20 -1.14
CA SER A 10 10.81 13.12 -0.83
C SER A 10 11.32 11.68 -0.93
N SER A 11 12.61 11.50 -1.22
CA SER A 11 13.26 10.18 -1.24
C SER A 11 13.12 9.45 0.11
N ALA A 12 13.21 10.19 1.21
CA ALA A 12 12.99 9.67 2.56
C ALA A 12 11.56 9.13 2.75
N PHE A 13 10.54 9.80 2.21
CA PHE A 13 9.16 9.31 2.30
C PHE A 13 8.96 8.03 1.48
N ILE A 14 9.55 7.95 0.29
CA ILE A 14 9.55 6.72 -0.51
C ILE A 14 10.21 5.60 0.30
N ALA A 15 11.35 5.90 0.93
CA ALA A 15 12.09 4.94 1.73
C ALA A 15 11.27 4.38 2.91
N ALA A 16 10.66 5.29 3.69
CA ALA A 16 9.82 4.93 4.81
C ALA A 16 8.59 4.11 4.38
N SER A 17 8.00 4.42 3.22
CA SER A 17 6.80 3.73 2.73
C SER A 17 7.03 2.26 2.38
N TRP A 18 8.24 1.87 1.93
CA TRP A 18 8.55 0.46 1.67
C TRP A 18 9.10 -0.24 2.92
N ALA A 19 9.77 0.49 3.80
CA ALA A 19 10.31 -0.05 5.05
C ALA A 19 9.20 -0.37 6.06
N ALA A 20 8.21 0.50 6.24
CA ALA A 20 7.14 0.33 7.22
C ALA A 20 6.40 -1.03 7.13
N PRO A 21 5.87 -1.46 5.97
CA PRO A 21 5.19 -2.76 5.87
C PRO A 21 6.14 -3.94 6.09
N LEU A 22 7.41 -3.83 5.68
CA LEU A 22 8.40 -4.89 5.89
C LEU A 22 8.75 -5.07 7.36
N ILE A 23 9.00 -3.96 8.07
CA ILE A 23 9.26 -3.98 9.51
C ILE A 23 8.05 -4.53 10.25
N GLY A 24 6.84 -4.12 9.88
CA GLY A 24 5.61 -4.65 10.47
C GLY A 24 5.43 -6.15 10.24
N ALA A 25 5.67 -6.63 9.02
CA ALA A 25 5.59 -8.05 8.68
C ALA A 25 6.62 -8.89 9.46
N ILE A 26 7.88 -8.45 9.53
CA ILE A 26 8.93 -9.13 10.28
C ILE A 26 8.56 -9.17 11.77
N THR A 27 8.20 -8.02 12.35
CA THR A 27 7.81 -7.92 13.77
C THR A 27 6.66 -8.87 14.11
N TYR A 28 5.64 -8.90 13.25
CA TYR A 28 4.50 -9.79 13.42
C TYR A 28 4.89 -11.27 13.36
N LEU A 29 5.65 -11.67 12.35
CA LEU A 29 6.08 -13.06 12.16
C LEU A 29 7.00 -13.54 13.29
N THR A 30 7.93 -12.70 13.75
CA THR A 30 8.78 -13.01 14.91
C THR A 30 7.95 -13.15 16.20
N GLY A 31 6.99 -12.25 16.43
CA GLY A 31 6.08 -12.33 17.58
C GLY A 31 5.22 -13.60 17.55
N LEU A 32 4.67 -13.93 16.38
CA LEU A 32 3.85 -15.13 16.19
C LEU A 32 4.66 -16.43 16.35
N TRP A 33 5.91 -16.42 15.91
CA TRP A 33 6.82 -17.55 16.11
C TRP A 33 7.07 -17.81 17.61
N ASN A 34 7.35 -16.75 18.37
CA ASN A 34 7.63 -16.83 19.80
C ASN A 34 6.39 -17.04 20.69
N ALA A 35 5.19 -16.80 20.18
CA ALA A 35 3.95 -16.95 20.95
C ALA A 35 3.72 -18.40 21.42
N THR A 36 3.25 -18.57 22.65
CA THR A 36 2.87 -19.88 23.20
C THR A 36 1.44 -20.23 22.79
N LEU A 37 1.26 -20.53 21.49
CA LEU A 37 -0.02 -20.92 20.87
C LEU A 37 0.10 -22.31 20.26
N GLN A 38 -1.04 -22.99 20.04
CA GLN A 38 -1.03 -24.23 19.26
C GLN A 38 -0.61 -23.97 17.80
N ASN A 39 0.00 -24.97 17.15
CA ASN A 39 0.45 -24.84 15.76
C ASN A 39 -0.70 -24.53 14.78
N SER A 40 -1.90 -25.06 15.06
CA SER A 40 -3.13 -24.75 14.30
C SER A 40 -3.52 -23.28 14.43
N GLU A 41 -3.48 -22.72 15.64
CA GLU A 41 -3.78 -21.32 15.92
C GLU A 41 -2.75 -20.39 15.28
N LYS A 42 -1.45 -20.72 15.40
CA LYS A 42 -0.38 -19.97 14.71
C LYS A 42 -0.60 -19.94 13.19
N GLY A 43 -0.96 -21.09 12.61
CA GLY A 43 -1.31 -21.18 11.19
C GLY A 43 -2.50 -20.31 10.81
N PHE A 44 -3.55 -20.29 11.63
CA PHE A 44 -4.72 -19.44 11.43
C PHE A 44 -4.34 -17.94 11.40
N TYR A 45 -3.56 -17.48 12.38
CA TYR A 45 -3.09 -16.09 12.44
C TYR A 45 -2.17 -15.73 11.27
N ALA A 46 -1.24 -16.62 10.90
CA ALA A 46 -0.37 -16.42 9.74
C ALA A 46 -1.18 -16.28 8.44
N MET A 47 -2.19 -17.13 8.22
CA MET A 47 -3.06 -17.04 7.04
C MET A 47 -3.91 -15.77 7.05
N ALA A 48 -4.46 -15.38 8.20
CA ALA A 48 -5.20 -14.13 8.34
C ALA A 48 -4.33 -12.92 7.97
N PHE A 49 -3.08 -12.89 8.42
CA PHE A 49 -2.12 -11.85 8.05
C PHE A 49 -1.82 -11.84 6.54
N LEU A 50 -1.60 -13.00 5.93
CA LEU A 50 -1.36 -13.11 4.48
C LEU A 50 -2.55 -12.61 3.66
N LEU A 51 -3.78 -12.99 4.04
CA LEU A 51 -5.00 -12.51 3.38
C LEU A 51 -5.17 -11.00 3.54
N SER A 52 -4.84 -10.45 4.71
CA SER A 52 -4.84 -9.00 4.96
C SER A 52 -3.82 -8.28 4.05
N LEU A 53 -2.60 -8.82 3.93
CA LEU A 53 -1.58 -8.27 3.04
C LEU A 53 -2.01 -8.31 1.57
N PHE A 54 -2.63 -9.43 1.14
CA PHE A 54 -3.20 -9.54 -0.19
C PHE A 54 -4.27 -8.47 -0.45
N ALA A 55 -5.20 -8.28 0.49
CA ALA A 55 -6.23 -7.25 0.38
C ALA A 55 -5.63 -5.84 0.30
N ALA A 56 -4.61 -5.54 1.13
CA ALA A 56 -3.92 -4.26 1.09
C ALA A 56 -3.27 -3.99 -0.28
N VAL A 57 -2.61 -4.99 -0.87
CA VAL A 57 -1.99 -4.87 -2.21
C VAL A 57 -3.06 -4.74 -3.30
N ALA A 58 -4.19 -5.43 -3.19
CA ALA A 58 -5.31 -5.30 -4.12
C ALA A 58 -5.86 -3.86 -4.11
N VAL A 59 -6.06 -3.28 -2.92
CA VAL A 59 -6.48 -1.88 -2.79
C VAL A 59 -5.45 -0.92 -3.36
N GLN A 60 -4.16 -1.13 -3.08
CA GLN A 60 -3.09 -0.32 -3.67
C GLN A 60 -3.09 -0.35 -5.21
N LYS A 61 -3.33 -1.53 -5.80
CA LYS A 61 -3.48 -1.67 -7.25
C LYS A 61 -4.70 -0.91 -7.75
N ASN A 62 -5.87 -1.10 -7.12
CA ASN A 62 -7.09 -0.41 -7.50
C ASN A 62 -6.92 1.12 -7.47
N VAL A 63 -6.34 1.67 -6.40
CA VAL A 63 -6.09 3.12 -6.28
C VAL A 63 -5.11 3.61 -7.36
N ARG A 64 -4.04 2.84 -7.64
CA ARG A 64 -3.09 3.17 -8.72
C ARG A 64 -3.76 3.17 -10.08
N ASP A 65 -4.62 2.19 -10.33
CA ASP A 65 -5.25 2.01 -11.63
C ASP A 65 -6.34 3.08 -11.83
N MET A 66 -7.09 3.46 -10.79
CA MET A 66 -8.00 4.62 -10.80
C MET A 66 -7.26 5.94 -11.08
N ALA A 67 -6.07 6.14 -10.50
CA ALA A 67 -5.26 7.33 -10.78
C ALA A 67 -4.79 7.42 -12.24
N ARG A 68 -4.65 6.28 -12.93
CA ARG A 68 -4.31 6.19 -14.36
C ARG A 68 -5.53 6.30 -15.28
N ALA A 69 -6.72 5.93 -14.79
CA ALA A 69 -7.97 5.91 -15.55
C ALA A 69 -8.71 7.25 -15.56
N ALA A 70 -8.26 8.26 -14.81
CA ALA A 70 -8.83 9.61 -14.87
C ALA A 70 -8.75 10.14 -16.33
N PRO A 71 -9.84 10.73 -16.86
CA PRO A 71 -9.95 11.03 -18.28
C PRO A 71 -8.90 12.06 -18.71
N ALA A 72 -8.28 11.82 -19.86
CA ALA A 72 -7.50 12.80 -20.60
C ALA A 72 -8.43 13.90 -21.16
N THR A 73 -9.10 14.66 -20.30
CA THR A 73 -9.88 15.83 -20.71
C THR A 73 -8.94 17.04 -20.80
N SER A 74 -8.20 17.15 -21.90
CA SER A 74 -7.59 18.43 -22.33
C SER A 74 -6.98 18.36 -23.73
N ALA A 75 -7.64 17.71 -24.69
CA ALA A 75 -7.20 17.75 -26.08
C ALA A 75 -8.34 17.61 -27.09
N GLU A 76 -9.42 18.39 -26.95
CA GLU A 76 -10.22 18.73 -28.13
C GLU A 76 -10.90 20.09 -27.95
N ALA A 77 -10.23 21.13 -28.43
CA ALA A 77 -10.89 22.34 -28.87
C ALA A 77 -10.31 22.69 -30.24
N PRO A 78 -10.90 22.21 -31.35
CA PRO A 78 -10.65 22.77 -32.66
C PRO A 78 -11.63 23.93 -32.83
N GLY A 79 -11.18 25.14 -32.47
CA GLY A 79 -11.72 26.35 -33.07
C GLY A 79 -11.04 26.56 -34.41
N THR A 80 -11.54 25.89 -35.46
CA THR A 80 -11.52 26.27 -36.89
C THR A 80 -12.42 25.31 -37.65
#